data_AF-A0A1H9XT64-F1
#
_entry.id   AF-A0A1H9XT64-F1
#
_cell.length_a   1.000
_cell.length_b   1.000
_cell.length_c   1.000
_cell.angle_alpha   90.00
_cell.angle_beta   90.00
_cell.angle_gamma   90.00
#
_symmetry.space_group_name_H-M   'P 1'
#
loop_
_entity.id
_entity.type
_entity.pdbx_description
1 polymer ?
#
loop_
_entity_poly.entity_id
_entity_poly.type
_entity_poly.pdbx_seq_one_letter_code
_entity_poly.pdbx_strand_id
1 'polypeptide(L)'
;MIERSCLGELMTAVAQGDRTAFGRVYDLLSVPFYGLVVISVQTESCQVDREAAAEQAALDAWTDVWRDAPELLLRSRRPLTSADAIAWITNKVTGSVASQARRG
;
A
#
# COMPACT_ATOMS: atom_id res chain seq x y z
N MET A 1 1.66 11.20 18.98
CA MET A 1 2.97 10.68 18.53
C MET A 1 2.77 9.18 18.35
N ILE A 2 2.41 8.73 17.14
CA ILE A 2 2.03 7.34 16.90
C ILE A 2 3.30 6.51 16.63
N GLU A 3 3.43 5.40 17.34
CA GLU A 3 4.55 4.46 17.31
C GLU A 3 4.81 3.93 15.88
N ARG A 4 5.59 4.67 15.09
CA ARG A 4 6.15 4.17 13.82
C ARG A 4 7.06 2.95 14.02
N SER A 5 7.38 2.61 15.26
CA SER A 5 8.32 1.55 15.65
C SER A 5 7.80 0.13 15.40
N CYS A 6 6.50 -0.08 15.13
CA CYS A 6 5.90 -1.42 15.03
C CYS A 6 5.35 -1.79 13.64
N LEU A 7 5.52 -0.96 12.61
CA LEU A 7 4.92 -1.24 11.29
C LEU A 7 5.46 -2.54 10.65
N GLY A 8 6.74 -2.85 10.87
CA GLY A 8 7.31 -4.13 10.42
C GLY A 8 6.66 -5.35 11.06
N GLU A 9 6.31 -5.27 12.35
CA GLU A 9 5.59 -6.31 13.07
C GLU A 9 4.13 -6.41 12.59
N LEU A 10 3.47 -5.27 12.39
CA LEU A 10 2.12 -5.23 11.82
C LEU A 10 2.09 -5.88 10.44
N MET A 11 3.02 -5.54 9.54
CA MET A 11 3.10 -6.17 8.23
C MET A 11 3.47 -7.65 8.28
N THR A 12 4.23 -8.07 9.29
CA THR A 12 4.48 -9.49 9.54
C THR A 12 3.18 -10.22 9.92
N ALA A 13 2.36 -9.64 10.79
CA ALA A 13 1.06 -10.19 11.16
C ALA A 13 0.07 -10.19 9.97
N VAL A 14 0.05 -9.12 9.16
CA VAL A 14 -0.73 -9.04 7.92
C VAL A 14 -0.34 -10.17 6.96
N ALA A 15 0.95 -10.41 6.77
CA ALA A 15 1.45 -11.50 5.92
C ALA A 15 1.06 -12.90 6.43
N GLN A 16 0.69 -13.02 7.71
CA GLN A 16 0.16 -14.24 8.32
C GLN A 16 -1.38 -14.30 8.30
N GLY A 17 -2.05 -13.31 7.70
CA GLY A 17 -3.50 -13.25 7.57
C GLY A 17 -4.24 -12.53 8.71
N ASP A 18 -3.53 -11.75 9.54
CA ASP A 18 -4.16 -10.96 10.61
C ASP A 18 -4.89 -9.73 10.04
N ARG A 19 -6.23 -9.82 10.00
CA ARG A 19 -7.12 -8.73 9.55
C ARG A 19 -7.10 -7.52 10.49
N THR A 20 -6.88 -7.73 11.79
CA THR A 20 -6.81 -6.63 12.76
C THR A 20 -5.53 -5.84 12.56
N ALA A 21 -4.42 -6.53 12.32
CA ALA A 21 -3.16 -5.88 11.95
C ALA A 21 -3.31 -5.07 10.66
N PHE A 22 -4.02 -5.61 9.66
CA PHE A 22 -4.28 -4.87 8.42
C PHE A 22 -5.09 -3.60 8.65
N GLY A 23 -6.15 -3.66 9.47
CA GLY A 23 -6.91 -2.47 9.87
C GLY A 23 -6.03 -1.40 10.49
N ARG A 24 -5.10 -1.78 11.38
CA ARG A 24 -4.13 -0.84 11.97
C ARG A 24 -3.18 -0.25 10.94
N VAL A 25 -2.68 -1.04 9.99
CA VAL A 25 -1.83 -0.53 8.89
C VAL A 25 -2.60 0.48 8.05
N TYR A 26 -3.86 0.19 7.73
CA TYR A 26 -4.75 1.08 7.00
C TYR A 26 -4.97 2.39 7.76
N ASP A 27 -5.31 2.34 9.05
CA ASP A 27 -5.51 3.55 9.88
C ASP A 27 -4.25 4.42 9.94
N LEU A 28 -3.06 3.79 9.99
CA LEU A 28 -1.78 4.50 10.06
C LEU A 28 -1.39 5.19 8.75
N LEU A 29 -1.71 4.57 7.61
CA LEU A 29 -1.13 4.94 6.32
C LEU A 29 -2.15 5.44 5.30
N SER A 30 -3.46 5.25 5.49
CA SER A 30 -4.51 5.62 4.52
C SER A 30 -4.39 7.04 3.99
N VAL A 31 -4.16 8.02 4.87
CA VAL A 31 -4.01 9.44 4.47
C VAL A 31 -2.77 9.69 3.60
N PRO A 32 -1.53 9.39 4.04
CA PRO A 32 -0.35 9.59 3.19
C PRO A 32 -0.37 8.68 1.95
N PHE A 33 -0.96 7.50 2.04
CA PHE A 33 -1.12 6.56 0.92
C PHE A 33 -2.05 7.12 -0.15
N TYR A 34 -3.21 7.67 0.23
CA TYR A 34 -4.14 8.28 -0.70
C TYR A 34 -3.51 9.48 -1.42
N GLY A 35 -2.74 10.30 -0.70
CA GLY A 35 -1.98 11.39 -1.31
C GLY A 35 -1.02 10.92 -2.41
N LEU A 36 -0.33 9.79 -2.21
CA LEU A 36 0.54 9.20 -3.24
C LEU A 36 -0.26 8.72 -4.46
N VAL A 37 -1.39 8.04 -4.25
CA VAL A 37 -2.25 7.56 -5.33
C VAL A 37 -2.75 8.73 -6.18
N VAL A 38 -3.23 9.80 -5.55
CA VAL A 38 -3.69 11.02 -6.24
C VAL A 38 -2.58 11.61 -7.10
N ILE A 39 -1.36 11.73 -6.57
CA ILE A 39 -0.21 12.25 -7.33
C ILE A 39 0.13 11.35 -8.53
N SER A 40 0.14 10.03 -8.33
CA SER A 40 0.42 9.06 -9.40
C SER A 40 -0.64 9.10 -10.50
N VAL A 41 -1.93 9.11 -10.15
CA VAL A 41 -3.03 9.21 -11.11
C VAL A 41 -3.00 10.53 -11.88
N GLN A 42 -2.70 11.65 -11.22
CA GLN A 42 -2.55 12.95 -11.89
C GLN A 42 -1.39 12.99 -12.89
N THR A 43 -0.33 12.24 -12.62
CA THR A 43 0.85 12.18 -13.48
C THR A 43 0.59 11.33 -14.72
N GLU A 44 -0.19 10.25 -14.58
CA GLU A 44 -0.39 9.27 -15.65
C GLU A 44 -1.66 9.48 -16.49
N SER A 45 -2.69 10.17 -15.95
CA SER A 45 -4.01 10.25 -16.59
C SER A 45 -4.51 11.68 -16.84
N CYS A 46 -4.87 11.97 -18.08
CA CYS A 46 -5.61 13.18 -18.48
C CYS A 46 -7.14 12.92 -18.48
N GLN A 47 -7.66 12.27 -17.44
CA GLN A 47 -9.09 11.90 -17.35
C GLN A 47 -9.94 12.99 -16.68
N VAL A 48 -11.23 13.02 -17.06
CA VAL A 48 -12.26 13.98 -16.62
C VAL A 48 -12.72 13.71 -15.19
N ASP A 49 -12.61 12.46 -14.69
CA ASP A 49 -13.04 12.03 -13.35
C ASP A 49 -11.87 11.53 -12.49
N ARG A 50 -10.93 12.43 -12.18
CA ARG A 50 -9.68 12.10 -11.46
C ARG A 50 -9.91 11.57 -10.05
N GLU A 51 -10.96 12.03 -9.37
CA GLU A 51 -11.26 11.63 -8.00
C GLU A 51 -11.74 10.18 -7.94
N ALA A 52 -12.73 9.81 -8.76
CA ALA A 52 -13.21 8.44 -8.86
C ALA A 52 -12.10 7.46 -9.30
N ALA A 53 -11.24 7.87 -10.23
CA ALA A 53 -10.08 7.07 -10.64
C ALA A 53 -9.07 6.87 -9.49
N ALA A 54 -8.81 7.92 -8.70
CA ALA A 54 -7.91 7.84 -7.54
C ALA A 54 -8.48 6.99 -6.41
N GLU A 55 -9.78 7.09 -6.13
CA GLU A 55 -10.46 6.25 -5.15
C GLU A 55 -10.39 4.76 -5.52
N GLN A 56 -10.72 4.43 -6.77
CA GLN A 56 -10.65 3.06 -7.25
C GLN A 56 -9.21 2.53 -7.21
N ALA A 57 -8.23 3.31 -7.68
CA ALA A 57 -6.83 2.95 -7.63
C ALA A 57 -6.32 2.73 -6.20
N ALA A 58 -6.80 3.52 -5.23
CA ALA A 58 -6.44 3.36 -3.83
C ALA A 58 -7.00 2.05 -3.24
N LEU A 59 -8.26 1.70 -3.55
CA LEU A 59 -8.88 0.44 -3.12
C LEU A 59 -8.16 -0.78 -3.72
N ASP A 60 -7.81 -0.71 -5.00
CA ASP A 60 -7.09 -1.78 -5.68
C ASP A 60 -5.68 -1.94 -5.11
N ALA A 61 -4.97 -0.84 -4.86
CA ALA A 61 -3.66 -0.88 -4.23
C ALA A 61 -3.70 -1.46 -2.80
N TRP A 62 -4.72 -1.14 -2.00
CA TRP A 62 -4.91 -1.77 -0.68
C TRP A 62 -5.21 -3.26 -0.78
N THR A 63 -5.99 -3.66 -1.78
CA THR A 63 -6.29 -5.07 -2.06
C THR A 63 -5.01 -5.83 -2.44
N ASP A 64 -4.15 -5.22 -3.27
CA ASP A 64 -2.85 -5.78 -3.65
C ASP A 64 -1.91 -5.90 -2.44
N VAL A 65 -1.85 -4.89 -1.57
CA VAL A 65 -1.07 -4.94 -0.32
C VAL A 65 -1.50 -6.11 0.55
N TRP A 66 -2.79 -6.34 0.74
CA TRP A 66 -3.30 -7.48 1.50
C TRP A 66 -2.98 -8.81 0.83
N ARG A 67 -3.33 -8.95 -0.46
CA ARG A 67 -3.18 -10.20 -1.22
C ARG A 67 -1.72 -10.64 -1.30
N ASP A 68 -0.82 -9.70 -1.51
CA ASP A 68 0.59 -9.98 -1.79
C ASP A 68 1.46 -9.90 -0.52
N ALA A 69 0.89 -9.58 0.64
CA ALA A 69 1.61 -9.50 1.92
C ALA A 69 2.46 -10.76 2.24
N PRO A 70 2.04 -12.00 1.95
CA PRO A 70 2.89 -13.18 2.17
C PRO A 70 4.25 -13.12 1.45
N GLU A 71 4.35 -12.37 0.34
CA GLU A 71 5.61 -12.18 -0.41
C GLU A 71 6.68 -11.45 0.41
N LEU A 72 6.29 -10.61 1.37
CA LEU A 72 7.23 -9.89 2.26
C LEU A 72 8.07 -10.86 3.08
N LEU A 73 7.45 -11.91 3.61
CA LEU A 73 8.12 -12.90 4.45
C LEU A 73 9.02 -13.84 3.62
N LEU A 74 8.66 -14.10 2.37
CA LEU A 74 9.49 -14.88 1.45
C LEU A 74 10.78 -14.14 1.04
N ARG A 75 10.72 -12.81 0.97
CA ARG A 75 11.87 -11.98 0.55
C ARG A 75 12.81 -11.61 1.69
N SER A 76 12.36 -11.67 2.94
CA SER A 76 13.16 -11.26 4.09
C SER A 76 13.69 -12.44 4.90
N ARG A 77 15.02 -12.51 5.07
CA ARG A 77 15.67 -13.45 6.02
C ARG A 77 15.80 -12.87 7.43
N ARG A 78 15.33 -11.65 7.65
CA ARG A 78 15.42 -10.89 8.91
C ARG A 78 14.04 -10.36 9.30
N PRO A 79 13.81 -10.01 10.58
CA PRO A 79 12.60 -9.31 10.98
C PRO A 79 12.39 -8.05 10.12
N LEU A 80 11.17 -7.85 9.64
CA LEU A 80 10.83 -6.67 8.86
C LEU A 80 10.96 -5.43 9.73
N THR A 81 11.69 -4.43 9.25
CA THR A 81 11.69 -3.12 9.88
C THR A 81 10.51 -2.29 9.37
N SER A 82 10.16 -1.22 10.09
CA SER A 82 9.17 -0.27 9.60
C SER A 82 9.59 0.38 8.27
N ALA A 83 10.89 0.58 8.04
CA ALA A 83 11.37 1.13 6.77
C ALA A 83 11.14 0.16 5.61
N ASP A 84 11.39 -1.14 5.83
CA ASP A 84 11.13 -2.18 4.82
C ASP A 84 9.64 -2.27 4.50
N ALA A 85 8.79 -2.21 5.52
CA ALA A 85 7.34 -2.22 5.37
C ALA A 85 6.85 -1.00 4.57
N ILE A 86 7.30 0.22 4.91
CA ILE A 86 6.95 1.43 4.14
C ILE A 86 7.41 1.30 2.70
N ALA A 87 8.68 0.94 2.48
CA ALA A 87 9.24 0.85 1.13
C ALA A 87 8.49 -0.17 0.27
N TRP A 88 8.13 -1.32 0.84
CA TRP A 88 7.37 -2.35 0.13
C TRP A 88 5.95 -1.89 -0.21
N ILE A 89 5.23 -1.30 0.75
CA ILE A 89 3.87 -0.77 0.54
C ILE A 89 3.91 0.29 -0.56
N THR A 90 4.78 1.29 -0.44
CA THR A 90 4.90 2.37 -1.43
C THR A 90 5.19 1.82 -2.83
N ASN A 91 6.11 0.85 -2.96
CA ASN A 91 6.42 0.24 -4.25
C ASN A 91 5.22 -0.52 -4.85
N LYS A 92 4.47 -1.26 -4.03
CA LYS A 92 3.23 -1.94 -4.47
C LYS A 92 2.20 -0.94 -4.99
N VAL A 93 2.00 0.17 -4.29
CA VAL A 93 1.07 1.22 -4.71
C VAL A 93 1.46 1.81 -6.06
N THR A 94 2.69 2.28 -6.18
CA THR A 94 3.16 2.90 -7.42
C THR A 94 3.11 1.92 -8.59
N GLY A 95 3.41 0.63 -8.34
CA GLY A 95 3.31 -0.41 -9.36
C GLY A 95 1.87 -0.74 -9.76
N SER A 96 0.92 -0.72 -8.81
CA SER A 96 -0.50 -0.98 -9.06
C SER A 96 -1.12 0.13 -9.91
N VAL A 97 -0.89 1.40 -9.53
CA VAL A 97 -1.36 2.57 -10.28
C VAL A 97 -0.79 2.59 -11.70
N ALA A 98 0.53 2.41 -11.84
CA ALA A 98 1.18 2.35 -13.16
C ALA A 98 0.66 1.22 -14.05
N SER A 99 0.23 0.10 -13.46
CA SER A 99 -0.35 -1.02 -14.19
C SER A 99 -1.80 -0.76 -14.59
N GLN A 100 -2.53 0.10 -13.88
CA GLN A 100 -3.88 0.53 -14.25
C GLN A 100 -3.85 1.58 -15.37
N ALA A 101 -2.94 2.57 -15.30
CA ALA A 101 -2.83 3.59 -16.34
C ALA A 101 -2.50 3.00 -17.73
N ARG A 102 -1.81 1.85 -17.80
CA ARG A 102 -1.55 1.15 -19.07
C ARG A 102 -2.74 0.36 -19.61
N ARG A 103 -3.77 0.12 -18.79
CA ARG A 103 -4.94 -0.69 -19.14
C ARG A 103 -6.16 0.14 -19.54
N GLY A 104 -6.17 1.44 -19.23
CA GLY A 104 -7.16 2.42 -19.67
C GLY A 104 -6.73 3.14 -20.95
#